data_AF-A0AA47NW77-F1
#
_entry.id   AF-A0AA47NW77-F1
#
_cell.length_a   1.000
_cell.length_b   1.000
_cell.length_c   1.000
_cell.angle_alpha   90.00
_cell.angle_beta   90.00
_cell.angle_gamma   90.00
#
_symmetry.space_group_name_H-M   'P 1'
#
loop_
_entity.id
_entity.type
_entity.pdbx_description
1 polymer ?
#
loop_
_entity_poly.entity_id
_entity_poly.type
_entity_poly.pdbx_seq_one_letter_code
_entity_poly.pdbx_strand_id
1 'polypeptide(L)'
;MSPPVLQDFAVISSKLTSMQGSLAMLVDTPDYSDKCVHLEALKNRLEALASTQIVSTFNSMATDQAKLFVKVFSEMDRMPQLLAYYYKCHKGQLLSSWQDLSQSELTVNQQLSEFYDNLLSAWHAQICWTSQVFVKPYEVVTVLLIQTLGAMAPSVPVCVNAALQRCDAEARLEVLLELHHTTSTFTHSLEAATLPHLGEANPLKLCELVCVLMEPYRSYQLQYGELEEVHLLIQISAVPLEHGEVMDCVQELSQSVAKLFSLAGGAVERCVRLTDGLAVRGLLHALKALFTKYVSDFSTTLQSIRRKCRLEETPTSSVFQEDWTAFQNCVRIIATCGELLRQFGAFEQQLSNKILGTAGKYLSESYSPRSLPAIQEVSLSERKCSGRSPWQEYNYLQKGNTAEYNSLMELLYSLKEKGTGASSLLAEPRAALTRLNQQANRLAFDSVFLQIKHQIHLVHRMETGDVGQAESYTDDLPTFSLSPQEYISNIGQYIMSLPLHLEPFVTQEDPALELALHAGKLPFPPEQGDDLPELDNTADYWLGSVARATMQTYCDAILQVSHLHPRATKQLITDIEYLTNVMDALGLQPSRSLQNILALLRARPEDYRQAAKPLPRRLASTLAAIRGLDY
;
A
#
# COMPACT_ATOMS: atom_id res chain seq x y z
N MET A 1 33.58 -31.68 -52.74
CA MET A 1 35.01 -32.09 -52.79
C MET A 1 35.70 -31.42 -51.63
N SER A 2 36.06 -32.17 -50.60
CA SER A 2 36.78 -31.63 -49.43
C SER A 2 38.20 -31.23 -49.86
N PRO A 3 38.76 -30.10 -49.38
CA PRO A 3 40.12 -29.69 -49.75
C PRO A 3 41.15 -30.76 -49.36
N PRO A 4 42.25 -30.94 -50.12
CA PRO A 4 43.22 -32.02 -49.91
C PRO A 4 43.83 -32.03 -48.50
N VAL A 5 44.00 -30.86 -47.87
CA VAL A 5 44.54 -30.71 -46.50
C VAL A 5 43.59 -31.26 -45.42
N LEU A 6 42.29 -31.38 -45.70
CA LEU A 6 41.30 -31.86 -44.73
C LEU A 6 41.12 -33.38 -44.72
N GLN A 7 41.44 -34.05 -45.83
CA GLN A 7 41.55 -35.51 -45.85
C GLN A 7 42.70 -35.99 -44.95
N ASP A 8 43.78 -35.22 -44.87
CA ASP A 8 44.93 -35.52 -44.01
C ASP A 8 44.55 -35.51 -42.52
N PHE A 9 43.73 -34.57 -42.06
CA PHE A 9 43.30 -34.51 -40.66
C PHE A 9 42.50 -35.74 -40.21
N ALA A 10 41.57 -36.23 -41.04
CA ALA A 10 40.81 -37.43 -40.74
C ALA A 10 41.68 -38.69 -40.71
N VAL A 11 42.65 -38.79 -41.63
CA VAL A 11 43.61 -39.91 -41.65
C VAL A 11 44.52 -39.87 -40.42
N ILE A 12 45.03 -38.70 -40.04
CA ILE A 12 45.86 -38.55 -38.83
C ILE A 12 45.05 -38.86 -37.57
N SER A 13 43.80 -38.40 -37.47
CA SER A 13 42.86 -38.73 -36.38
C SER A 13 42.67 -40.25 -36.20
N SER A 14 42.41 -40.96 -37.29
CA SER A 14 42.22 -42.42 -37.26
C SER A 14 43.46 -43.17 -36.74
N LYS A 15 44.66 -42.70 -37.11
CA LYS A 15 45.93 -43.25 -36.62
C LYS A 15 46.12 -42.97 -35.13
N LEU A 16 45.81 -41.76 -34.66
CA LEU A 16 45.88 -41.40 -33.23
C LEU A 16 44.90 -42.22 -32.40
N THR A 17 43.69 -42.46 -32.91
CA THR A 17 42.68 -43.29 -32.24
C THR A 17 43.13 -44.75 -32.15
N SER A 18 43.71 -45.30 -33.22
CA SER A 18 44.32 -46.64 -33.20
C SER A 18 45.48 -46.74 -32.20
N MET A 19 46.32 -45.69 -32.12
CA MET A 19 47.40 -45.61 -31.13
C MET A 19 46.84 -45.56 -29.70
N GLN A 20 45.75 -44.83 -29.48
CA GLN A 20 45.07 -44.74 -28.19
C GLN A 20 44.48 -46.08 -27.74
N GLY A 21 43.82 -46.81 -28.65
CA GLY A 21 43.32 -48.17 -28.38
C GLY A 21 44.46 -49.17 -28.12
N SER A 22 45.57 -49.05 -28.85
CA SER A 22 46.76 -49.91 -28.62
C SER A 22 47.44 -49.61 -27.29
N LEU A 23 47.46 -48.33 -26.88
CA LEU A 23 47.99 -47.89 -25.59
C LEU A 23 47.17 -48.45 -24.43
N ALA A 24 45.84 -48.47 -24.54
CA ALA A 24 44.97 -49.04 -23.51
C ALA A 24 45.24 -50.54 -23.23
N MET A 25 45.85 -51.26 -24.17
CA MET A 25 46.25 -52.67 -24.00
C MET A 25 47.63 -52.86 -23.35
N LEU A 26 48.38 -51.76 -23.11
CA LEU A 26 49.77 -51.76 -22.63
C LEU A 26 49.92 -51.18 -21.22
N VAL A 27 48.83 -51.15 -20.43
CA VAL A 27 48.77 -50.53 -19.10
C VAL A 27 49.82 -51.09 -18.13
N ASP A 28 50.18 -52.37 -18.27
CA ASP A 28 51.14 -53.06 -17.38
C ASP A 28 52.61 -52.87 -17.78
N THR A 29 52.93 -52.04 -18.78
CA THR A 29 54.32 -51.80 -19.21
C THR A 29 54.95 -50.61 -18.48
N PRO A 30 56.24 -50.67 -18.10
CA PRO A 30 56.90 -49.62 -17.33
C PRO A 30 56.96 -48.27 -18.07
N ASP A 31 57.01 -48.29 -19.41
CA ASP A 31 57.06 -47.08 -20.25
C ASP A 31 55.66 -46.53 -20.61
N TYR A 32 54.60 -47.02 -19.98
CA TYR A 32 53.22 -46.65 -20.30
C TYR A 32 52.98 -45.14 -20.13
N SER A 33 53.49 -44.54 -19.03
CA SER A 33 53.33 -43.11 -18.78
C SER A 33 53.93 -42.24 -19.87
N ASP A 34 55.14 -42.57 -20.33
CA ASP A 34 55.87 -41.80 -21.33
C ASP A 34 55.18 -41.87 -22.69
N LYS A 35 54.60 -43.03 -23.03
CA LYS A 35 53.81 -43.22 -24.25
C LYS A 35 52.47 -42.47 -24.19
N CYS A 36 51.83 -42.38 -23.02
CA CYS A 36 50.65 -41.54 -22.84
C CYS A 36 50.97 -40.05 -23.05
N VAL A 37 52.07 -39.55 -22.47
CA VAL A 37 52.53 -38.17 -22.69
C VAL A 37 52.83 -37.91 -24.17
N HIS A 38 53.47 -38.87 -24.85
CA HIS A 38 53.76 -38.74 -26.28
C HIS A 38 52.49 -38.69 -27.15
N LEU A 39 51.49 -39.55 -26.87
CA LEU A 39 50.20 -39.51 -27.55
C LEU A 39 49.51 -38.16 -27.36
N GLU A 40 49.53 -37.62 -26.14
CA GLU A 40 48.94 -36.33 -25.81
C GLU A 40 49.64 -35.17 -26.54
N ALA A 41 50.98 -35.24 -26.67
CA ALA A 41 51.76 -34.28 -27.45
C ALA A 41 51.40 -34.32 -28.95
N LEU A 42 51.16 -35.51 -29.51
CA LEU A 42 50.70 -35.65 -30.90
C LEU A 42 49.30 -35.09 -31.10
N LYS A 43 48.37 -35.33 -30.15
CA LYS A 43 47.03 -34.71 -30.17
C LYS A 43 47.10 -33.18 -30.11
N ASN A 44 47.92 -32.63 -29.20
CA ASN A 44 48.17 -31.18 -29.11
C ASN A 44 48.71 -30.59 -30.42
N ARG A 45 49.63 -31.29 -31.08
CA ARG A 45 50.20 -30.84 -32.36
C ARG A 45 49.15 -30.83 -33.47
N LEU A 46 48.28 -31.84 -33.52
CA LEU A 46 47.19 -31.89 -34.49
C LEU A 46 46.19 -30.75 -34.27
N GLU A 47 45.80 -30.49 -33.01
CA GLU A 47 44.93 -29.37 -32.64
C GLU A 47 45.54 -28.02 -33.04
N ALA A 48 46.83 -27.81 -32.77
CA ALA A 48 47.52 -26.58 -33.15
C ALA A 48 47.53 -26.37 -34.67
N LEU A 49 47.77 -27.42 -35.46
CA LEU A 49 47.72 -27.38 -36.93
C LEU A 49 46.32 -27.10 -37.48
N ALA A 50 45.27 -27.57 -36.80
CA ALA A 50 43.89 -27.38 -37.21
C ALA A 50 43.29 -26.03 -36.75
N SER A 51 43.86 -25.40 -35.72
CA SER A 51 43.29 -24.23 -35.03
C SER A 51 42.82 -23.09 -35.95
N THR A 52 43.64 -22.67 -36.93
CA THR A 52 43.28 -21.59 -37.87
C THR A 52 42.12 -21.98 -38.79
N GLN A 53 42.10 -23.24 -39.26
CA GLN A 53 41.00 -23.76 -40.07
C GLN A 53 39.72 -23.92 -39.26
N ILE A 54 39.82 -24.34 -37.99
CA ILE A 54 38.68 -24.46 -37.08
C ILE A 54 38.04 -23.08 -36.86
N VAL A 55 38.85 -22.06 -36.55
CA VAL A 55 38.38 -20.68 -36.36
C VAL A 55 37.71 -20.15 -37.63
N SER A 56 38.33 -20.36 -38.80
CA SER A 56 37.73 -19.96 -40.09
C SER A 56 36.42 -20.68 -40.37
N THR A 57 36.34 -21.98 -40.04
CA THR A 57 35.15 -22.82 -40.23
C THR A 57 33.99 -22.33 -39.36
N PHE A 58 34.22 -22.05 -38.08
CA PHE A 58 33.16 -21.57 -37.19
C PHE A 58 32.75 -20.13 -37.49
N ASN A 59 33.69 -19.23 -37.85
CA ASN A 59 33.33 -17.87 -38.26
C ASN A 59 32.49 -17.82 -39.54
N SER A 60 32.70 -18.76 -40.47
CA SER A 60 31.93 -18.86 -41.72
C SER A 60 30.72 -19.78 -41.64
N MET A 61 30.48 -20.44 -40.49
CA MET A 61 29.40 -21.42 -40.30
C MET A 61 29.41 -22.55 -41.35
N ALA A 62 30.59 -22.95 -41.83
CA ALA A 62 30.72 -23.98 -42.86
C ALA A 62 30.39 -25.39 -42.32
N THR A 63 29.15 -25.84 -42.56
CA THR A 63 28.57 -27.04 -41.94
C THR A 63 29.35 -28.32 -42.20
N ASP A 64 29.73 -28.60 -43.45
CA ASP A 64 30.39 -29.86 -43.81
C ASP A 64 31.78 -29.98 -43.19
N GLN A 65 32.51 -28.86 -43.11
CA GLN A 65 33.83 -28.80 -42.52
C GLN A 65 33.75 -28.87 -41.00
N ALA A 66 32.73 -28.25 -40.39
CA ALA A 66 32.45 -28.36 -38.96
C ALA A 66 32.13 -29.81 -38.55
N LYS A 67 31.29 -30.52 -39.32
CA LYS A 67 31.00 -31.97 -39.10
C LYS A 67 32.26 -32.82 -39.11
N LEU A 68 33.20 -32.53 -40.02
CA LEU A 68 34.48 -33.23 -40.10
C LEU A 68 35.33 -32.98 -38.85
N PHE A 69 35.44 -31.73 -38.39
CA PHE A 69 36.15 -31.42 -37.15
C PHE A 69 35.47 -32.02 -35.92
N VAL A 70 34.14 -32.04 -35.85
CA VAL A 70 33.41 -32.73 -34.78
C VAL A 70 33.76 -34.21 -34.74
N LYS A 71 33.80 -34.88 -35.89
CA LYS A 71 34.20 -36.29 -35.97
C LYS A 71 35.64 -36.49 -35.47
N VAL A 72 36.58 -35.71 -35.99
CA VAL A 72 38.01 -35.79 -35.61
C VAL A 72 38.22 -35.55 -34.12
N PHE A 73 37.64 -34.48 -33.55
CA PHE A 73 37.83 -34.16 -32.13
C PHE A 73 37.05 -35.10 -31.21
N SER A 74 35.97 -35.72 -31.68
CA SER A 74 35.30 -36.80 -30.94
C SER A 74 36.17 -38.06 -30.89
N GLU A 75 36.79 -38.45 -32.00
CA GLU A 75 37.74 -39.57 -32.07
C GLU A 75 38.99 -39.35 -31.20
N MET A 76 39.42 -38.10 -31.05
CA MET A 76 40.57 -37.72 -30.22
C MET A 76 40.24 -37.57 -28.72
N ASP A 77 39.00 -37.75 -28.29
CA ASP A 77 38.50 -37.41 -26.93
C ASP A 77 38.77 -35.94 -26.54
N ARG A 78 38.63 -35.01 -27.48
CA ARG A 78 38.89 -33.56 -27.30
C ARG A 78 37.72 -32.65 -27.68
N MET A 79 36.51 -33.17 -27.55
CA MET A 79 35.31 -32.40 -27.83
C MET A 79 35.21 -31.07 -27.03
N PRO A 80 35.61 -31.00 -25.74
CA PRO A 80 35.61 -29.75 -24.98
C PRO A 80 36.48 -28.64 -25.60
N GLN A 81 37.63 -29.00 -26.17
CA GLN A 81 38.54 -28.06 -26.83
C GLN A 81 37.92 -27.52 -28.12
N LEU A 82 37.29 -28.37 -28.94
CA LEU A 82 36.58 -27.92 -30.14
C LEU A 82 35.43 -26.96 -29.78
N LEU A 83 34.66 -27.28 -28.75
CA LEU A 83 33.60 -26.41 -28.23
C LEU A 83 34.17 -25.07 -27.75
N ALA A 84 35.35 -25.05 -27.12
CA ALA A 84 36.00 -23.79 -26.72
C ALA A 84 36.34 -22.88 -27.92
N TYR A 85 36.74 -23.44 -29.07
CA TYR A 85 36.91 -22.66 -30.30
C TYR A 85 35.57 -22.11 -30.81
N TYR A 86 34.54 -22.94 -30.87
CA TYR A 86 33.17 -22.52 -31.25
C TYR A 86 32.68 -21.36 -30.37
N TYR A 87 32.78 -21.51 -29.04
CA TYR A 87 32.38 -20.46 -28.11
C TYR A 87 33.21 -19.19 -28.29
N LYS A 88 34.53 -19.29 -28.46
CA LYS A 88 35.38 -18.12 -28.66
C LYS A 88 35.00 -17.31 -29.91
N CYS A 89 34.69 -17.98 -31.01
CA CYS A 89 34.27 -17.32 -32.26
C CYS A 89 32.94 -16.59 -32.11
N HIS A 90 31.87 -17.31 -31.73
CA HIS A 90 30.52 -16.72 -31.71
C HIS A 90 30.32 -15.76 -30.54
N LYS A 91 30.89 -16.04 -29.37
CA LYS A 91 30.88 -15.09 -28.25
C LYS A 91 31.56 -13.78 -28.65
N GLY A 92 32.68 -13.85 -29.39
CA GLY A 92 33.39 -12.66 -29.86
C GLY A 92 32.50 -11.74 -30.71
N GLN A 93 31.73 -12.32 -31.63
CA GLN A 93 30.79 -11.57 -32.49
C GLN A 93 29.66 -10.90 -31.68
N LEU A 94 29.08 -11.62 -30.72
CA LEU A 94 28.03 -11.08 -29.86
C LEU A 94 28.55 -9.98 -28.93
N LEU A 95 29.75 -10.17 -28.36
CA LEU A 95 30.37 -9.16 -27.52
C LEU A 95 30.77 -7.90 -28.30
N SER A 96 31.19 -8.02 -29.56
CA SER A 96 31.43 -6.83 -30.40
C SER A 96 30.14 -6.05 -30.65
N SER A 97 29.01 -6.73 -30.94
CA SER A 97 27.73 -6.02 -31.08
C SER A 97 27.30 -5.32 -29.80
N TRP A 98 27.57 -5.92 -28.63
CA TRP A 98 27.30 -5.26 -27.36
C TRP A 98 28.18 -4.03 -27.14
N GLN A 99 29.47 -4.12 -27.47
CA GLN A 99 30.39 -2.98 -27.34
C GLN A 99 29.93 -1.79 -28.18
N ASP A 100 29.52 -2.03 -29.42
CA ASP A 100 28.99 -0.99 -30.31
C ASP A 100 27.69 -0.38 -29.74
N LEU A 101 26.76 -1.22 -29.29
CA LEU A 101 25.51 -0.76 -28.67
C LEU A 101 25.76 0.05 -27.39
N SER A 102 26.69 -0.38 -26.53
CA SER A 102 27.00 0.29 -25.27
C SER A 102 27.62 1.69 -25.44
N GLN A 103 28.20 1.97 -26.60
CA GLN A 103 28.78 3.26 -26.97
C GLN A 103 27.78 4.17 -27.71
N SER A 104 26.60 3.67 -28.07
CA SER A 104 25.56 4.45 -28.73
C SER A 104 24.93 5.50 -27.81
N GLU A 105 24.22 6.47 -28.39
CA GLU A 105 23.44 7.47 -27.65
C GLU A 105 22.10 6.95 -27.11
N LEU A 106 21.80 5.66 -27.32
CA LEU A 106 20.57 5.04 -26.86
C LEU A 106 20.50 4.99 -25.32
N THR A 107 19.27 4.95 -24.80
CA THR A 107 19.07 4.70 -23.37
C THR A 107 19.53 3.28 -23.01
N VAL A 108 19.94 3.07 -21.75
CA VAL A 108 20.36 1.73 -21.28
C VAL A 108 19.29 0.66 -21.53
N ASN A 109 18.00 1.03 -21.41
CA ASN A 109 16.90 0.13 -21.68
C ASN A 109 16.83 -0.29 -23.16
N GLN A 110 16.97 0.67 -24.09
CA GLN A 110 17.02 0.38 -25.52
C GLN A 110 18.25 -0.44 -25.90
N GLN A 111 19.42 -0.11 -25.34
CA GLN A 111 20.66 -0.88 -25.55
C GLN A 111 20.48 -2.35 -25.14
N LEU A 112 19.90 -2.61 -23.97
CA LEU A 112 19.61 -3.97 -23.51
C LEU A 112 18.55 -4.65 -24.36
N SER A 113 17.48 -3.95 -24.76
CA SER A 113 16.43 -4.50 -25.63
C SER A 113 17.01 -4.98 -26.97
N GLU A 114 17.74 -4.11 -27.67
CA GLU A 114 18.36 -4.46 -28.96
C GLU A 114 19.36 -5.61 -28.81
N PHE A 115 20.14 -5.62 -27.73
CA PHE A 115 21.07 -6.71 -27.48
C PHE A 115 20.37 -8.03 -27.18
N TYR A 116 19.26 -8.01 -26.42
CA TYR A 116 18.46 -9.20 -26.15
C TYR A 116 17.77 -9.74 -27.40
N ASP A 117 17.29 -8.88 -28.29
CA ASP A 117 16.77 -9.29 -29.60
C ASP A 117 17.87 -9.94 -30.45
N ASN A 118 19.08 -9.37 -30.44
CA ASN A 118 20.24 -9.95 -31.10
C ASN A 118 20.62 -11.33 -30.52
N LEU A 119 20.58 -11.49 -29.20
CA LEU A 119 20.84 -12.78 -28.54
C LEU A 119 19.76 -13.82 -28.87
N LEU A 120 18.48 -13.42 -28.91
CA LEU A 120 17.37 -14.32 -29.26
C LEU A 120 17.48 -14.78 -30.72
N SER A 121 17.76 -13.85 -31.63
CA SER A 121 18.00 -14.14 -33.05
C SER A 121 19.20 -15.08 -33.23
N ALA A 122 20.31 -14.79 -32.53
CA ALA A 122 21.49 -15.65 -32.51
C ALA A 122 21.16 -17.04 -31.95
N TRP A 123 20.35 -17.14 -30.90
CA TRP A 123 19.91 -18.42 -30.35
C TRP A 123 19.18 -19.26 -31.42
N HIS A 124 18.20 -18.69 -32.13
CA HIS A 124 17.46 -19.40 -33.18
C HIS A 124 18.38 -19.87 -34.32
N ALA A 125 19.25 -18.97 -34.80
CA ALA A 125 20.20 -19.29 -35.87
C ALA A 125 21.18 -20.39 -35.44
N GLN A 126 21.71 -20.30 -34.22
CA GLN A 126 22.67 -21.26 -33.69
C GLN A 126 22.01 -22.61 -33.38
N ILE A 127 20.78 -22.69 -32.86
CA ILE A 127 20.06 -23.96 -32.69
C ILE A 127 19.92 -24.67 -34.05
N CYS A 128 19.49 -23.95 -35.09
CA CYS A 128 19.30 -24.54 -36.42
C CYS A 128 20.60 -25.11 -37.00
N TRP A 129 21.71 -24.40 -36.83
CA TRP A 129 23.02 -24.83 -37.31
C TRP A 129 23.64 -25.92 -36.43
N THR A 130 23.66 -25.74 -35.11
CA THR A 130 24.26 -26.70 -34.18
C THR A 130 23.54 -28.04 -34.18
N SER A 131 22.23 -28.08 -34.46
CA SER A 131 21.48 -29.34 -34.61
C SER A 131 21.97 -30.20 -35.78
N GLN A 132 22.66 -29.60 -36.76
CA GLN A 132 23.26 -30.32 -37.87
C GLN A 132 24.68 -30.81 -37.56
N VAL A 133 25.33 -30.26 -36.52
CA VAL A 133 26.78 -30.41 -36.29
C VAL A 133 27.09 -31.12 -34.98
N PHE A 134 26.35 -30.83 -33.91
CA PHE A 134 26.59 -31.32 -32.55
C PHE A 134 25.46 -32.25 -32.08
N VAL A 135 25.79 -33.18 -31.17
CA VAL A 135 24.83 -34.14 -30.60
C VAL A 135 23.86 -33.48 -29.63
N LYS A 136 24.28 -32.44 -28.90
CA LYS A 136 23.48 -31.74 -27.89
C LYS A 136 23.36 -30.23 -28.21
N PRO A 137 22.62 -29.86 -29.26
CA PRO A 137 22.59 -28.48 -29.76
C PRO A 137 22.10 -27.46 -28.71
N TYR A 138 21.04 -27.80 -27.96
CA TYR A 138 20.48 -26.93 -26.92
C TYR A 138 21.47 -26.65 -25.79
N GLU A 139 22.19 -27.67 -25.32
CA GLU A 139 23.23 -27.48 -24.29
C GLU A 139 24.36 -26.59 -24.81
N VAL A 140 24.80 -26.82 -26.07
CA VAL A 140 25.85 -26.01 -26.69
C VAL A 140 25.46 -24.53 -26.73
N VAL A 141 24.28 -24.20 -27.25
CA VAL A 141 23.88 -22.79 -27.37
C VAL A 141 23.51 -22.17 -26.03
N THR A 142 22.97 -22.93 -25.08
CA THR A 142 22.73 -22.44 -23.71
C THR A 142 24.05 -22.01 -23.06
N VAL A 143 25.11 -22.80 -23.22
CA VAL A 143 26.45 -22.46 -22.73
C VAL A 143 27.03 -21.24 -23.46
N LEU A 144 26.78 -21.09 -24.76
CA LEU A 144 27.18 -19.89 -25.51
C LEU A 144 26.54 -18.62 -24.91
N LEU A 145 25.23 -18.64 -24.65
CA LEU A 145 24.52 -17.51 -24.04
C LEU A 145 25.03 -17.19 -22.63
N ILE A 146 25.20 -18.21 -21.77
CA ILE A 146 25.76 -18.05 -20.43
C ILE A 146 27.13 -17.37 -20.48
N GLN A 147 28.04 -17.88 -21.33
CA GLN A 147 29.38 -17.31 -21.45
C GLN A 147 29.38 -15.89 -22.03
N THR A 148 28.42 -15.57 -22.91
CA THR A 148 28.31 -14.25 -23.53
C THR A 148 27.80 -13.24 -22.52
N LEU A 149 26.72 -13.54 -21.82
CA LEU A 149 26.17 -12.70 -20.76
C LEU A 149 27.16 -12.54 -19.59
N GLY A 150 27.88 -13.59 -19.22
CA GLY A 150 28.89 -13.54 -18.16
C GLY A 150 30.16 -12.76 -18.52
N ALA A 151 30.50 -12.66 -19.81
CA ALA A 151 31.66 -11.90 -20.30
C ALA A 151 31.31 -10.48 -20.82
N MET A 152 30.04 -10.09 -20.70
CA MET A 152 29.52 -8.81 -21.13
C MET A 152 30.18 -7.66 -20.35
N ALA A 153 30.72 -6.68 -21.08
CA ALA A 153 31.35 -5.49 -20.52
C ALA A 153 30.89 -4.23 -21.28
N PRO A 154 30.20 -3.27 -20.63
CA PRO A 154 29.73 -3.30 -19.24
C PRO A 154 28.71 -4.42 -19.00
N SER A 155 28.70 -5.00 -17.80
CA SER A 155 27.78 -6.09 -17.43
C SER A 155 26.38 -5.57 -17.10
N VAL A 156 25.36 -6.43 -17.16
CA VAL A 156 23.96 -6.05 -16.83
C VAL A 156 23.85 -5.33 -15.47
N PRO A 157 24.44 -5.82 -14.36
CA PRO A 157 24.40 -5.10 -13.09
C PRO A 157 25.01 -3.69 -13.15
N VAL A 158 26.11 -3.51 -13.91
CA VAL A 158 26.76 -2.20 -14.09
C VAL A 158 25.86 -1.27 -14.89
N CYS A 159 25.23 -1.76 -15.95
CA CYS A 159 24.26 -1.02 -16.75
C CYS A 159 23.06 -0.56 -15.92
N VAL A 160 22.45 -1.47 -15.16
CA VAL A 160 21.31 -1.17 -14.28
C VAL A 160 21.70 -0.12 -13.24
N ASN A 161 22.83 -0.31 -12.54
CA ASN A 161 23.29 0.66 -11.55
C ASN A 161 23.60 2.04 -12.17
N ALA A 162 24.23 2.07 -13.36
CA ALA A 162 24.50 3.32 -14.06
C ALA A 162 23.22 4.05 -14.46
N ALA A 163 22.17 3.33 -14.88
CA ALA A 163 20.87 3.92 -15.17
C ALA A 163 20.22 4.51 -13.90
N LEU A 164 20.22 3.77 -12.79
CA LEU A 164 19.60 4.20 -11.52
C LEU A 164 20.35 5.36 -10.82
N GLN A 165 21.65 5.50 -11.06
CA GLN A 165 22.45 6.62 -10.54
C GLN A 165 22.21 7.92 -11.31
N ARG A 166 21.79 7.86 -12.58
CA ARG A 166 21.55 9.03 -13.44
C ARG A 166 20.15 9.61 -13.27
N CYS A 167 19.20 8.84 -12.76
CA CYS A 167 17.82 9.29 -12.59
C CYS A 167 17.56 9.87 -11.20
N ASP A 168 16.59 10.78 -11.13
CA ASP A 168 16.08 11.31 -9.87
C ASP A 168 15.42 10.22 -9.03
N ALA A 169 15.30 10.47 -7.72
CA ALA A 169 14.72 9.52 -6.78
C ALA A 169 13.27 9.13 -7.15
N GLU A 170 12.50 10.05 -7.74
CA GLU A 170 11.11 9.84 -8.15
C GLU A 170 10.98 8.80 -9.29
N ALA A 171 11.89 8.85 -10.26
CA ALA A 171 11.88 8.00 -11.45
C ALA A 171 12.61 6.67 -11.26
N ARG A 172 13.38 6.51 -10.17
CA ARG A 172 14.26 5.36 -9.95
C ARG A 172 13.52 4.01 -10.01
N LEU A 173 12.36 3.91 -9.37
CA LEU A 173 11.58 2.68 -9.38
C LEU A 173 11.01 2.35 -10.77
N GLU A 174 10.54 3.37 -11.51
CA GLU A 174 9.99 3.19 -12.85
C GLU A 174 11.08 2.76 -13.84
N VAL A 175 12.28 3.37 -13.79
CA VAL A 175 13.43 2.94 -14.59
C VAL A 175 13.83 1.50 -14.28
N LEU A 176 13.83 1.10 -13.01
CA LEU A 176 14.10 -0.29 -12.61
C LEU A 176 13.05 -1.25 -13.18
N LEU A 177 11.76 -0.88 -13.12
CA LEU A 177 10.66 -1.68 -13.66
C LEU A 177 10.76 -1.85 -15.18
N GLU A 178 11.14 -0.79 -15.89
CA GLU A 178 11.36 -0.85 -17.34
C GLU A 178 12.51 -1.81 -17.70
N LEU A 179 13.66 -1.68 -17.04
CA LEU A 179 14.82 -2.54 -17.28
C LEU A 179 14.49 -4.01 -16.95
N HIS A 180 13.84 -4.25 -15.80
CA HIS A 180 13.39 -5.59 -15.42
C HIS A 180 12.37 -6.15 -16.41
N HIS A 181 11.45 -5.33 -16.92
CA HIS A 181 10.45 -5.75 -17.90
C HIS A 181 11.10 -6.15 -19.23
N THR A 182 12.12 -5.42 -19.69
CA THR A 182 12.89 -5.75 -20.89
C THR A 182 13.62 -7.08 -20.72
N THR A 183 14.31 -7.29 -19.59
CA THR A 183 14.93 -8.58 -19.29
C THR A 183 13.89 -9.71 -19.16
N SER A 184 12.75 -9.46 -18.50
CA SER A 184 11.68 -10.45 -18.33
C SER A 184 11.06 -10.87 -19.66
N THR A 185 10.83 -9.92 -20.57
CA THR A 185 10.31 -10.17 -21.92
C THR A 185 11.26 -11.06 -22.72
N PHE A 186 12.56 -10.77 -22.65
CA PHE A 186 13.58 -11.63 -23.25
C PHE A 186 13.56 -13.04 -22.64
N THR A 187 13.44 -13.17 -21.32
CA THR A 187 13.42 -14.48 -20.66
C THR A 187 12.17 -15.29 -20.97
N HIS A 188 11.00 -14.67 -21.10
CA HIS A 188 9.79 -15.34 -21.56
C HIS A 188 9.90 -15.78 -23.02
N SER A 189 10.54 -14.98 -23.88
CA SER A 189 10.82 -15.37 -25.27
C SER A 189 11.75 -16.59 -25.33
N LEU A 190 12.80 -16.64 -24.50
CA LEU A 190 13.67 -17.82 -24.37
C LEU A 190 12.94 -19.02 -23.76
N GLU A 191 12.09 -18.83 -22.75
CA GLU A 191 11.26 -19.91 -22.18
C GLU A 191 10.36 -20.50 -23.26
N ALA A 192 9.62 -19.66 -24.01
CA ALA A 192 8.74 -20.10 -25.09
C ALA A 192 9.51 -20.84 -26.20
N ALA A 193 10.72 -20.38 -26.53
CA ALA A 193 11.57 -21.02 -27.53
C ALA A 193 12.17 -22.35 -27.04
N THR A 194 12.44 -22.50 -25.74
CA THR A 194 13.00 -23.71 -25.13
C THR A 194 11.94 -24.74 -24.73
N LEU A 195 10.69 -24.33 -24.51
CA LEU A 195 9.58 -25.17 -24.05
C LEU A 195 9.37 -26.46 -24.89
N PRO A 196 9.40 -26.42 -26.24
CA PRO A 196 9.22 -27.63 -27.05
C PRO A 196 10.36 -28.66 -26.89
N HIS A 197 11.51 -28.23 -26.35
CA HIS A 197 12.75 -28.98 -26.31
C HIS A 197 13.29 -29.20 -24.89
N LEU A 198 12.46 -28.97 -23.87
CA LEU A 198 12.81 -29.12 -22.46
C LEU A 198 13.38 -30.51 -22.11
N GLY A 199 12.93 -31.56 -22.80
CA GLY A 199 13.43 -32.92 -22.60
C GLY A 199 14.85 -33.17 -23.13
N GLU A 200 15.32 -32.31 -24.04
CA GLU A 200 16.65 -32.42 -24.68
C GLU A 200 17.69 -31.48 -24.05
N ALA A 201 17.22 -30.46 -23.33
CA ALA A 201 18.07 -29.47 -22.68
C ALA A 201 18.65 -29.97 -21.35
N ASN A 202 19.88 -29.56 -21.04
CA ASN A 202 20.48 -29.83 -19.74
C ASN A 202 19.85 -28.91 -18.67
N PRO A 203 19.12 -29.46 -17.68
CA PRO A 203 18.39 -28.64 -16.70
C PRO A 203 19.32 -27.78 -15.84
N LEU A 204 20.52 -28.28 -15.51
CA LEU A 204 21.49 -27.51 -14.72
C LEU A 204 21.98 -26.27 -15.48
N LYS A 205 22.20 -26.40 -16.80
CA LYS A 205 22.61 -25.28 -17.65
C LYS A 205 21.47 -24.30 -17.89
N LEU A 206 20.24 -24.78 -18.04
CA LEU A 206 19.08 -23.89 -18.07
C LEU A 206 18.94 -23.11 -16.76
N CYS A 207 19.08 -23.75 -15.60
CA CYS A 207 19.09 -23.06 -14.31
C CYS A 207 20.19 -21.99 -14.21
N GLU A 208 21.40 -22.29 -14.70
CA GLU A 208 22.52 -21.33 -14.75
C GLU A 208 22.17 -20.13 -15.64
N LEU A 209 21.59 -20.34 -16.83
CA LEU A 209 21.13 -19.27 -17.72
C LEU A 209 20.06 -18.38 -17.06
N VAL A 210 19.06 -18.99 -16.41
CA VAL A 210 18.02 -18.26 -15.66
C VAL A 210 18.66 -17.39 -14.57
N CYS A 211 19.63 -17.92 -13.82
CA CYS A 211 20.32 -17.16 -12.79
C CYS A 211 21.08 -15.96 -13.37
N VAL A 212 21.84 -16.15 -14.46
CA VAL A 212 22.60 -15.06 -15.10
C VAL A 212 21.69 -13.89 -15.51
N LEU A 213 20.44 -14.16 -15.91
CA LEU A 213 19.48 -13.14 -16.34
C LEU A 213 18.73 -12.47 -15.16
N MET A 214 18.36 -13.24 -14.14
CA MET A 214 17.51 -12.76 -13.04
C MET A 214 18.27 -12.25 -11.82
N GLU A 215 19.49 -12.74 -11.58
CA GLU A 215 20.32 -12.37 -10.44
C GLU A 215 20.71 -10.88 -10.39
N PRO A 216 20.93 -10.15 -11.52
CA PRO A 216 21.16 -8.72 -11.50
C PRO A 216 20.07 -7.89 -10.80
N TYR A 217 18.83 -8.38 -10.74
CA TYR A 217 17.70 -7.67 -10.14
C TYR A 217 17.42 -8.09 -8.70
N ARG A 218 18.03 -9.17 -8.20
CA ARG A 218 17.71 -9.75 -6.89
C ARG A 218 17.84 -8.76 -5.75
N SER A 219 18.91 -7.97 -5.70
CA SER A 219 19.14 -6.99 -4.62
C SER A 219 18.01 -5.96 -4.57
N TYR A 220 17.57 -5.48 -5.73
CA TYR A 220 16.48 -4.51 -5.82
C TYR A 220 15.11 -5.14 -5.52
N GLN A 221 14.89 -6.40 -5.90
CA GLN A 221 13.67 -7.14 -5.55
C GLN A 221 13.55 -7.37 -4.03
N LEU A 222 14.66 -7.62 -3.34
CA LEU A 222 14.69 -7.73 -1.87
C LEU A 222 14.47 -6.37 -1.18
N GLN A 223 14.93 -5.28 -1.79
CA GLN A 223 14.74 -3.91 -1.30
C GLN A 223 13.45 -3.23 -1.81
N TYR A 224 12.56 -3.99 -2.48
CA TYR A 224 11.39 -3.42 -3.13
C TYR A 224 10.51 -2.60 -2.17
N GLY A 225 10.34 -3.05 -0.92
CA GLY A 225 9.55 -2.32 0.07
C GLY A 225 10.04 -0.89 0.31
N GLU A 226 11.36 -0.70 0.43
CA GLU A 226 11.97 0.63 0.63
C GLU A 226 11.86 1.49 -0.64
N LEU A 227 12.07 0.89 -1.80
CA LEU A 227 11.98 1.60 -3.09
C LEU A 227 10.55 2.08 -3.38
N GLU A 228 9.55 1.23 -3.13
CA GLU A 228 8.13 1.58 -3.31
C GLU A 228 7.69 2.60 -2.26
N GLU A 229 8.14 2.49 -1.01
CA GLU A 229 7.85 3.50 0.02
C GLU A 229 8.36 4.87 -0.39
N VAL A 230 9.63 4.99 -0.78
CA VAL A 230 10.21 6.27 -1.22
C VAL A 230 9.42 6.84 -2.40
N HIS A 231 9.11 6.02 -3.41
CA HIS A 231 8.34 6.45 -4.57
C HIS A 231 6.93 6.95 -4.16
N LEU A 232 6.19 6.18 -3.36
CA LEU A 232 4.86 6.55 -2.89
C LEU A 232 4.86 7.81 -2.03
N LEU A 233 5.84 7.95 -1.14
CA LEU A 233 5.95 9.13 -0.28
C LEU A 233 6.26 10.40 -1.09
N ILE A 234 7.06 10.31 -2.16
CA ILE A 234 7.29 11.45 -3.07
C ILE A 234 5.98 11.81 -3.79
N GLN A 235 5.30 10.82 -4.39
CA GLN A 235 4.07 11.04 -5.16
C GLN A 235 2.93 11.63 -4.31
N ILE A 236 2.70 11.09 -3.11
CA ILE A 236 1.62 11.58 -2.23
C ILE A 236 1.94 12.99 -1.70
N SER A 237 3.23 13.34 -1.51
CA SER A 237 3.63 14.70 -1.13
C SER A 237 3.31 15.74 -2.19
N ALA A 238 3.25 15.34 -3.46
CA ALA A 238 2.90 16.21 -4.56
C ALA A 238 1.37 16.42 -4.69
N VAL A 239 0.56 15.68 -3.92
CA VAL A 239 -0.90 15.85 -3.88
C VAL A 239 -1.24 17.01 -2.94
N PRO A 240 -1.71 18.16 -3.46
CA PRO A 240 -2.09 19.27 -2.60
C PRO A 240 -3.36 18.92 -1.83
N LEU A 241 -3.37 19.16 -0.52
CA LEU A 241 -4.58 19.07 0.33
C LEU A 241 -5.02 20.44 0.85
N GLU A 242 -4.09 21.39 0.92
CA GLU A 242 -4.34 22.73 1.45
C GLU A 242 -3.95 23.80 0.44
N HIS A 243 -4.96 24.52 -0.04
CA HIS A 243 -4.80 25.70 -0.88
C HIS A 243 -5.97 26.66 -0.63
N GLY A 244 -5.75 27.96 -0.79
CA GLY A 244 -6.81 28.97 -0.84
C GLY A 244 -7.74 28.99 0.38
N GLU A 245 -9.04 29.13 0.11
CA GLU A 245 -10.10 29.25 1.10
C GLU A 245 -10.58 27.87 1.60
N VAL A 246 -11.54 27.84 2.52
CA VAL A 246 -12.10 26.59 3.08
C VAL A 246 -12.71 25.73 1.97
N MET A 247 -13.43 26.34 1.03
CA MET A 247 -14.07 25.63 -0.09
C MET A 247 -13.05 24.91 -0.98
N ASP A 248 -11.93 25.58 -1.28
CA ASP A 248 -10.85 25.00 -2.08
C ASP A 248 -10.23 23.81 -1.36
N CYS A 249 -9.95 23.95 -0.06
CA CYS A 249 -9.44 22.86 0.76
C CYS A 249 -10.40 21.65 0.75
N VAL A 250 -11.71 21.87 0.89
CA VAL A 250 -12.71 20.78 0.85
C VAL A 250 -12.71 20.08 -0.52
N GLN A 251 -12.59 20.82 -1.61
CA GLN A 251 -12.54 20.26 -2.95
C GLN A 251 -11.26 19.45 -3.18
N GLU A 252 -10.10 19.96 -2.76
CA GLU A 252 -8.83 19.23 -2.84
C GLU A 252 -8.84 17.95 -1.99
N LEU A 253 -9.39 17.99 -0.77
CA LEU A 253 -9.59 16.79 0.05
C LEU A 253 -10.42 15.73 -0.69
N SER A 254 -11.51 16.13 -1.34
CA SER A 254 -12.35 15.22 -2.13
C SER A 254 -11.59 14.60 -3.31
N GLN A 255 -10.87 15.41 -4.10
CA GLN A 255 -10.09 14.94 -5.25
C GLN A 255 -8.89 14.07 -4.85
N SER A 256 -8.34 14.30 -3.65
CA SER A 256 -7.19 13.55 -3.15
C SER A 256 -7.48 12.06 -2.91
N VAL A 257 -8.74 11.70 -2.64
CA VAL A 257 -9.14 10.30 -2.39
C VAL A 257 -8.87 9.44 -3.63
N ALA A 258 -9.29 9.89 -4.81
CA ALA A 258 -9.05 9.17 -6.05
C ALA A 258 -7.54 9.02 -6.36
N LYS A 259 -6.76 10.07 -6.08
CA LYS A 259 -5.29 10.03 -6.25
C LYS A 259 -4.64 9.02 -5.30
N LEU A 260 -5.05 9.00 -4.03
CA LEU A 260 -4.54 8.05 -3.03
C LEU A 260 -4.73 6.60 -3.46
N PHE A 261 -5.95 6.23 -3.89
CA PHE A 261 -6.22 4.85 -4.29
C PHE A 261 -5.64 4.49 -5.66
N SER A 262 -5.48 5.46 -6.56
CA SER A 262 -4.70 5.27 -7.79
C SER A 262 -3.24 4.93 -7.48
N LEU A 263 -2.60 5.65 -6.56
CA LEU A 263 -1.23 5.36 -6.10
C LEU A 263 -1.14 3.99 -5.41
N ALA A 264 -2.08 3.68 -4.52
CA ALA A 264 -2.13 2.40 -3.82
C ALA A 264 -2.33 1.22 -4.79
N GLY A 265 -3.24 1.34 -5.77
CA GLY A 265 -3.45 0.34 -6.82
C GLY A 265 -2.23 0.18 -7.74
N GLY A 266 -1.60 1.29 -8.11
CA GLY A 266 -0.34 1.29 -8.87
C GLY A 266 0.78 0.53 -8.16
N ALA A 267 0.90 0.68 -6.84
CA ALA A 267 1.88 -0.04 -6.03
C ALA A 267 1.66 -1.56 -6.09
N VAL A 268 0.40 -2.02 -6.08
CA VAL A 268 0.08 -3.44 -6.22
C VAL A 268 0.53 -3.98 -7.58
N GLU A 269 0.26 -3.26 -8.66
CA GLU A 269 0.68 -3.68 -10.01
C GLU A 269 2.21 -3.66 -10.17
N ARG A 270 2.89 -2.65 -9.64
CA ARG A 270 4.36 -2.58 -9.64
C ARG A 270 4.99 -3.74 -8.85
N CYS A 271 4.42 -4.09 -7.69
CA CYS A 271 4.87 -5.22 -6.90
C CYS A 271 4.81 -6.52 -7.69
N VAL A 272 3.69 -6.76 -8.40
CA VAL A 272 3.53 -7.93 -9.26
C VAL A 272 4.54 -7.90 -10.41
N ARG A 273 4.70 -6.76 -11.09
CA ARG A 273 5.60 -6.62 -12.24
C ARG A 273 7.09 -6.87 -11.91
N LEU A 274 7.56 -6.46 -10.73
CA LEU A 274 8.97 -6.61 -10.35
C LEU A 274 9.24 -7.94 -9.62
N THR A 275 8.27 -8.44 -8.86
CA THR A 275 8.53 -9.50 -7.86
C THR A 275 7.62 -10.72 -7.98
N ASP A 276 6.77 -10.78 -9.01
CA ASP A 276 5.72 -11.81 -9.17
C ASP A 276 4.77 -11.91 -7.96
N GLY A 277 4.69 -10.82 -7.18
CA GLY A 277 3.92 -10.75 -5.95
C GLY A 277 4.61 -11.38 -4.74
N LEU A 278 5.89 -11.76 -4.80
CA LEU A 278 6.61 -12.30 -3.64
C LEU A 278 6.97 -11.22 -2.60
N ALA A 279 7.08 -9.95 -3.00
CA ALA A 279 7.38 -8.85 -2.08
C ALA A 279 6.13 -8.27 -1.37
N VAL A 280 5.10 -9.08 -1.11
CA VAL A 280 3.86 -8.63 -0.42
C VAL A 280 4.17 -7.93 0.90
N ARG A 281 5.15 -8.42 1.66
CA ARG A 281 5.53 -7.84 2.95
C ARG A 281 6.05 -6.42 2.79
N GLY A 282 6.97 -6.21 1.85
CA GLY A 282 7.45 -4.88 1.47
C GLY A 282 6.34 -3.98 0.94
N LEU A 283 5.44 -4.51 0.11
CA LEU A 283 4.27 -3.77 -0.37
C LEU A 283 3.34 -3.32 0.78
N LEU A 284 3.02 -4.21 1.72
CA LEU A 284 2.20 -3.87 2.88
C LEU A 284 2.87 -2.81 3.75
N HIS A 285 4.19 -2.85 3.90
CA HIS A 285 4.95 -1.81 4.59
C HIS A 285 4.81 -0.44 3.89
N ALA A 286 5.07 -0.40 2.58
CA ALA A 286 4.96 0.83 1.78
C ALA A 286 3.54 1.40 1.75
N LEU A 287 2.51 0.55 1.64
CA LEU A 287 1.09 0.97 1.71
C LEU A 287 0.75 1.54 3.09
N LYS A 288 1.23 0.94 4.18
CA LYS A 288 1.03 1.51 5.53
C LYS A 288 1.67 2.89 5.65
N ALA A 289 2.87 3.09 5.12
CA ALA A 289 3.54 4.39 5.12
C ALA A 289 2.74 5.43 4.30
N LEU A 290 2.26 5.06 3.11
CA LEU A 290 1.39 5.90 2.26
C LEU A 290 0.14 6.37 3.01
N PHE A 291 -0.65 5.45 3.58
CA PHE A 291 -1.86 5.81 4.32
C PHE A 291 -1.57 6.62 5.58
N THR A 292 -0.47 6.33 6.28
CA THR A 292 -0.07 7.08 7.48
C THR A 292 0.24 8.54 7.14
N LYS A 293 1.01 8.76 6.06
CA LYS A 293 1.30 10.12 5.57
C LYS A 293 0.03 10.85 5.14
N TYR A 294 -0.80 10.21 4.33
CA TYR A 294 -2.06 10.81 3.88
C TYR A 294 -2.97 11.22 5.05
N VAL A 295 -3.15 10.35 6.05
CA VAL A 295 -3.96 10.66 7.24
C VAL A 295 -3.35 11.82 8.02
N SER A 296 -2.03 11.90 8.14
CA SER A 296 -1.34 13.02 8.80
C SER A 296 -1.58 14.35 8.08
N ASP A 297 -1.42 14.36 6.76
CA ASP A 297 -1.59 15.57 5.95
C ASP A 297 -3.07 16.02 5.97
N PHE A 298 -4.00 15.08 5.81
CA PHE A 298 -5.45 15.35 5.91
C PHE A 298 -5.82 15.90 7.29
N SER A 299 -5.30 15.30 8.37
CA SER A 299 -5.54 15.79 9.74
C SER A 299 -5.03 17.21 9.95
N THR A 300 -3.90 17.55 9.34
CA THR A 300 -3.33 18.90 9.37
C THR A 300 -4.21 19.89 8.61
N THR A 301 -4.74 19.50 7.44
CA THR A 301 -5.72 20.30 6.70
C THR A 301 -7.00 20.51 7.51
N LEU A 302 -7.51 19.51 8.24
CA LEU A 302 -8.66 19.68 9.13
C LEU A 302 -8.40 20.71 10.24
N GLN A 303 -7.20 20.72 10.80
CA GLN A 303 -6.80 21.73 11.78
C GLN A 303 -6.72 23.13 11.16
N SER A 304 -6.22 23.24 9.93
CA SER A 304 -6.22 24.51 9.18
C SER A 304 -7.63 25.01 8.92
N ILE A 305 -8.54 24.14 8.43
CA ILE A 305 -9.96 24.46 8.22
C ILE A 305 -10.61 24.91 9.53
N ARG A 306 -10.34 24.23 10.66
CA ARG A 306 -10.84 24.62 11.99
C ARG A 306 -10.45 26.06 12.34
N ARG A 307 -9.20 26.45 12.08
CA ARG A 307 -8.73 27.83 12.29
C ARG A 307 -9.36 28.82 11.32
N LYS A 308 -9.47 28.48 10.04
CA LYS A 308 -10.12 29.33 9.01
C LYS A 308 -11.61 29.57 9.31
N CYS A 309 -12.30 28.59 9.88
CA CYS A 309 -13.68 28.70 10.36
C CYS A 309 -13.81 29.41 11.72
N ARG A 310 -12.70 29.89 12.33
CA ARG A 310 -12.68 30.63 13.61
C ARG A 310 -13.32 29.87 14.78
N LEU A 311 -13.25 28.54 14.77
CA LEU A 311 -13.86 27.70 15.79
C LEU A 311 -13.11 27.71 17.15
N GLU A 312 -12.05 28.50 17.25
CA GLU A 312 -11.20 28.66 18.44
C GLU A 312 -11.27 30.08 19.03
N GLU A 313 -11.98 31.02 18.38
CA GLU A 313 -12.07 32.41 18.85
C GLU A 313 -13.05 32.56 20.02
N THR A 314 -12.70 33.41 20.99
CA THR A 314 -13.61 33.81 22.07
C THR A 314 -14.64 34.83 21.55
N PRO A 315 -15.87 34.86 22.09
CA PRO A 315 -16.93 35.72 21.56
C PRO A 315 -16.55 37.20 21.68
N THR A 316 -16.25 37.84 20.54
CA THR A 316 -15.95 39.28 20.45
C THR A 316 -17.15 40.12 20.01
N SER A 317 -18.17 39.47 19.43
CA SER A 317 -19.39 40.08 18.89
C SER A 317 -20.62 39.61 19.67
N SER A 318 -21.48 40.55 20.06
CA SER A 318 -22.81 40.25 20.65
C SER A 318 -23.88 39.93 19.60
N VAL A 319 -23.55 39.98 18.30
CA VAL A 319 -24.50 39.75 17.21
C VAL A 319 -24.56 38.26 16.90
N PHE A 320 -25.74 37.67 17.08
CA PHE A 320 -26.04 36.30 16.66
C PHE A 320 -26.12 36.25 15.12
N GLN A 321 -25.28 35.44 14.48
CA GLN A 321 -25.30 35.22 13.04
C GLN A 321 -25.55 33.74 12.75
N GLU A 322 -26.63 33.45 12.04
CA GLU A 322 -26.96 32.13 11.51
C GLU A 322 -26.13 31.85 10.25
N ASP A 323 -24.85 31.50 10.42
CA ASP A 323 -23.97 31.06 9.32
C ASP A 323 -23.81 29.54 9.33
N TRP A 324 -24.42 28.89 8.34
CA TRP A 324 -24.36 27.43 8.15
C TRP A 324 -23.26 26.98 7.18
N THR A 325 -22.52 27.91 6.58
CA THR A 325 -21.50 27.57 5.56
C THR A 325 -20.41 26.66 6.11
N ALA A 326 -19.94 26.92 7.34
CA ALA A 326 -18.95 26.09 8.02
C ALA A 326 -19.47 24.65 8.22
N PHE A 327 -20.72 24.50 8.66
CA PHE A 327 -21.35 23.19 8.84
C PHE A 327 -21.50 22.45 7.51
N GLN A 328 -22.01 23.12 6.47
CA GLN A 328 -22.17 22.56 5.12
C GLN A 328 -20.83 22.10 4.52
N ASN A 329 -19.74 22.83 4.78
CA ASN A 329 -18.40 22.42 4.39
C ASN A 329 -17.93 21.17 5.15
N CYS A 330 -18.19 21.10 6.45
CA CYS A 330 -17.86 19.93 7.24
C CYS A 330 -18.67 18.69 6.81
N VAL A 331 -19.94 18.85 6.39
CA VAL A 331 -20.73 17.76 5.81
C VAL A 331 -20.06 17.17 4.58
N ARG A 332 -19.53 18.01 3.67
CA ARG A 332 -18.79 17.54 2.49
C ARG A 332 -17.49 16.82 2.86
N ILE A 333 -16.82 17.25 3.93
CA ILE A 333 -15.64 16.55 4.47
C ILE A 333 -16.04 15.18 5.04
N ILE A 334 -17.17 15.08 5.75
CA ILE A 334 -17.68 13.80 6.28
C ILE A 334 -18.01 12.86 5.12
N ALA A 335 -18.69 13.33 4.07
CA ALA A 335 -18.94 12.54 2.87
C ALA A 335 -17.63 12.05 2.22
N THR A 336 -16.61 12.93 2.16
CA THR A 336 -15.26 12.56 1.69
C THR A 336 -14.61 11.47 2.56
N CYS A 337 -14.75 11.55 3.89
CA CYS A 337 -14.27 10.50 4.82
C CYS A 337 -15.03 9.18 4.61
N GLY A 338 -16.32 9.25 4.30
CA GLY A 338 -17.14 8.12 3.90
C GLY A 338 -16.62 7.42 2.67
N GLU A 339 -16.33 8.20 1.63
CA GLU A 339 -15.81 7.68 0.37
C GLU A 339 -14.43 7.05 0.57
N LEU A 340 -13.61 7.67 1.41
CA LEU A 340 -12.31 7.13 1.83
C LEU A 340 -12.44 5.77 2.54
N LEU A 341 -13.38 5.64 3.49
CA LEU A 341 -13.64 4.36 4.19
C LEU A 341 -14.18 3.29 3.24
N ARG A 342 -15.08 3.66 2.33
CA ARG A 342 -15.70 2.76 1.34
C ARG A 342 -14.67 2.25 0.34
N GLN A 343 -13.90 3.15 -0.29
CA GLN A 343 -12.83 2.78 -1.21
C GLN A 343 -11.73 1.98 -0.50
N PHE A 344 -11.40 2.30 0.76
CA PHE A 344 -10.44 1.52 1.54
C PHE A 344 -10.90 0.07 1.75
N GLY A 345 -12.19 -0.14 2.09
CA GLY A 345 -12.77 -1.47 2.21
C GLY A 345 -12.69 -2.27 0.92
N ALA A 346 -13.04 -1.66 -0.22
CA ALA A 346 -12.94 -2.29 -1.53
C ALA A 346 -11.48 -2.59 -1.91
N PHE A 347 -10.57 -1.66 -1.66
CA PHE A 347 -9.14 -1.82 -1.93
C PHE A 347 -8.53 -2.96 -1.12
N GLU A 348 -8.81 -3.10 0.17
CA GLU A 348 -8.25 -4.19 0.98
C GLU A 348 -8.72 -5.58 0.51
N GLN A 349 -9.98 -5.69 0.06
CA GLN A 349 -10.50 -6.91 -0.54
C GLN A 349 -9.80 -7.23 -1.87
N GLN A 350 -9.66 -6.22 -2.74
CA GLN A 350 -8.95 -6.36 -4.03
C GLN A 350 -7.48 -6.74 -3.82
N LEU A 351 -6.80 -6.12 -2.86
CA LEU A 351 -5.42 -6.42 -2.47
C LEU A 351 -5.29 -7.89 -2.04
N SER A 352 -6.18 -8.36 -1.17
CA SER A 352 -6.19 -9.73 -0.67
C SER A 352 -6.40 -10.74 -1.80
N ASN A 353 -7.36 -10.46 -2.69
CA ASN A 353 -7.62 -11.28 -3.88
C ASN A 353 -6.41 -11.30 -4.84
N LYS A 354 -5.78 -10.15 -5.10
CA LYS A 354 -4.61 -10.06 -5.98
C LYS A 354 -3.42 -10.82 -5.40
N ILE A 355 -3.13 -10.66 -4.10
CA ILE A 355 -2.06 -11.39 -3.40
C ILE A 355 -2.27 -12.90 -3.52
N LEU A 356 -3.48 -13.40 -3.25
CA LEU A 356 -3.78 -14.83 -3.40
C LEU A 356 -3.71 -15.30 -4.85
N GLY A 357 -4.17 -14.49 -5.80
CA GLY A 357 -4.13 -14.83 -7.23
C GLY A 357 -2.70 -14.91 -7.79
N THR A 358 -1.78 -14.06 -7.31
CA THR A 358 -0.39 -14.02 -7.80
C THR A 358 0.55 -14.86 -6.96
N ALA A 359 0.65 -14.59 -5.66
CA ALA A 359 1.57 -15.27 -4.75
C ALA A 359 1.04 -16.61 -4.25
N GLY A 360 -0.28 -16.82 -4.26
CA GLY A 360 -0.88 -18.09 -3.86
C GLY A 360 -0.46 -19.28 -4.72
N LYS A 361 0.01 -19.07 -5.97
CA LYS A 361 0.57 -20.12 -6.84
C LYS A 361 1.82 -20.81 -6.26
N TYR A 362 2.49 -20.16 -5.30
CA TYR A 362 3.65 -20.69 -4.58
C TYR A 362 3.29 -21.49 -3.34
N LEU A 363 2.05 -21.38 -2.83
CA LEU A 363 1.57 -22.26 -1.77
C LEU A 363 1.33 -23.66 -2.35
N SER A 364 2.10 -24.65 -1.88
CA SER A 364 1.78 -26.05 -2.19
C SER A 364 0.44 -26.44 -1.56
N GLU A 365 -0.34 -27.29 -2.24
CA GLU A 365 -1.61 -27.82 -1.71
C GLU A 365 -1.44 -28.54 -0.36
N SER A 366 -0.24 -29.03 -0.08
CA SER A 366 0.18 -29.72 1.15
C SER A 366 0.91 -28.83 2.17
N TYR A 367 0.97 -27.51 1.97
CA TYR A 367 1.63 -26.60 2.93
C TYR A 367 0.84 -26.58 4.25
N SER A 368 1.49 -26.99 5.35
CA SER A 368 0.99 -26.78 6.70
C SER A 368 2.08 -26.13 7.57
N PRO A 369 1.76 -25.05 8.31
CA PRO A 369 2.74 -24.36 9.17
C PRO A 369 3.24 -25.21 10.34
N ARG A 370 2.62 -26.39 10.59
CA ARG A 370 3.00 -27.35 11.65
C ARG A 370 3.89 -28.50 11.17
N SER A 371 4.28 -28.53 9.89
CA SER A 371 5.24 -29.52 9.41
C SER A 371 6.66 -29.13 9.87
N LEU A 372 7.33 -30.02 10.61
CA LEU A 372 8.69 -29.81 11.11
C LEU A 372 9.66 -29.53 9.93
N PRO A 373 10.56 -28.54 10.02
CA PRO A 373 11.54 -28.26 8.98
C PRO A 373 12.54 -29.42 8.75
N ALA A 374 12.64 -30.37 9.68
CA ALA A 374 13.65 -31.42 9.69
C ALA A 374 13.32 -32.66 8.83
N ILE A 375 12.12 -32.77 8.24
CA ILE A 375 11.73 -33.94 7.41
C ILE A 375 11.51 -33.54 5.93
N GLN A 376 12.00 -32.37 5.49
CA GLN A 376 12.03 -32.03 4.06
C GLN A 376 13.41 -32.23 3.39
N GLU A 377 14.45 -32.62 4.14
CA GLU A 377 15.75 -33.00 3.55
C GLU A 377 15.76 -34.41 2.93
N VAL A 378 14.76 -35.27 3.23
CA VAL A 378 14.73 -36.67 2.74
C VAL A 378 13.87 -36.86 1.47
N SER A 379 13.36 -35.79 0.86
CA SER A 379 12.57 -35.90 -0.39
C SER A 379 13.07 -35.01 -1.54
N LEU A 380 14.36 -34.65 -1.53
CA LEU A 380 15.01 -34.09 -2.74
C LEU A 380 15.13 -35.14 -3.86
N SER A 381 15.09 -36.44 -3.52
CA SER A 381 15.15 -37.56 -4.47
C SER A 381 13.78 -38.10 -4.92
N GLU A 382 12.68 -37.72 -4.25
CA GLU A 382 11.32 -38.21 -4.56
C GLU A 382 10.29 -37.11 -4.86
N ARG A 383 10.70 -35.84 -4.96
CA ARG A 383 10.01 -34.91 -5.87
C ARG A 383 10.31 -35.38 -7.29
N LYS A 384 9.56 -36.36 -7.78
CA LYS A 384 9.23 -36.36 -9.21
C LYS A 384 8.66 -34.97 -9.48
N CYS A 385 9.49 -34.11 -10.07
CA CYS A 385 9.14 -32.74 -10.41
C CYS A 385 7.72 -32.74 -10.97
N SER A 386 6.79 -32.02 -10.32
CA SER A 386 5.68 -31.50 -11.11
C SER A 386 6.34 -30.76 -12.26
N GLY A 387 6.00 -31.04 -13.51
CA GLY A 387 6.72 -30.60 -14.71
C GLY A 387 6.79 -29.08 -14.93
N ARG A 388 7.30 -28.33 -13.96
CA ARG A 388 7.57 -26.91 -13.99
C ARG A 388 8.93 -26.72 -14.62
N SER A 389 9.00 -25.77 -15.55
CA SER A 389 10.24 -25.41 -16.23
C SER A 389 11.24 -24.80 -15.23
N PRO A 390 12.57 -24.93 -15.41
CA PRO A 390 13.58 -24.22 -14.62
C PRO A 390 13.34 -22.70 -14.53
N TRP A 391 12.68 -22.14 -15.55
CA TRP A 391 12.22 -20.75 -15.63
C TRP A 391 11.18 -20.42 -14.54
N GLN A 392 10.25 -21.34 -14.27
CA GLN A 392 9.19 -21.19 -13.26
C GLN A 392 9.63 -21.54 -11.83
N GLU A 393 10.74 -22.25 -11.69
CA GLU A 393 11.32 -22.61 -10.38
C GLU A 393 12.16 -21.49 -9.77
N TYR A 394 12.55 -20.47 -10.56
CA TYR A 394 13.34 -19.37 -10.03
C TYR A 394 12.53 -18.55 -9.02
N ASN A 395 12.99 -18.55 -7.77
CA ASN A 395 12.42 -17.75 -6.69
C ASN A 395 13.52 -16.91 -6.03
N TYR A 396 13.50 -15.60 -6.30
CA TYR A 396 14.51 -14.69 -5.77
C TYR A 396 14.47 -14.61 -4.24
N LEU A 397 13.26 -14.66 -3.65
CA LEU A 397 13.05 -14.50 -2.21
C LEU A 397 13.55 -15.74 -1.45
N GLN A 398 13.26 -16.95 -1.95
CA GLN A 398 13.75 -18.18 -1.34
C GLN A 398 15.28 -18.26 -1.36
N LYS A 399 15.92 -17.81 -2.46
CA LYS A 399 17.38 -17.77 -2.60
C LYS A 399 18.05 -16.66 -1.79
N GLY A 400 17.40 -15.51 -1.66
CA GLY A 400 17.98 -14.32 -1.01
C GLY A 400 17.66 -14.18 0.47
N ASN A 401 16.45 -14.55 0.90
CA ASN A 401 15.97 -14.40 2.27
C ASN A 401 14.92 -15.47 2.61
N THR A 402 15.39 -16.67 2.98
CA THR A 402 14.52 -17.82 3.28
C THR A 402 13.59 -17.58 4.48
N ALA A 403 14.01 -16.77 5.47
CA ALA A 403 13.18 -16.45 6.62
C ALA A 403 11.95 -15.62 6.20
N GLU A 404 12.16 -14.60 5.37
CA GLU A 404 11.07 -13.78 4.83
C GLU A 404 10.14 -14.59 3.92
N TYR A 405 10.70 -15.50 3.11
CA TYR A 405 9.91 -16.45 2.32
C TYR A 405 8.98 -17.31 3.18
N ASN A 406 9.49 -17.93 4.25
CA ASN A 406 8.68 -18.75 5.16
C ASN A 406 7.55 -17.93 5.79
N SER A 407 7.89 -16.72 6.20
CA SER A 407 6.95 -15.82 6.84
C SER A 407 5.88 -15.31 5.84
N LEU A 408 6.21 -15.17 4.55
CA LEU A 408 5.25 -14.94 3.47
C LEU A 408 4.31 -16.13 3.30
N MET A 409 4.82 -17.36 3.32
CA MET A 409 3.98 -18.56 3.20
C MET A 409 2.96 -18.67 4.35
N GLU A 410 3.35 -18.33 5.58
CA GLU A 410 2.42 -18.23 6.71
C GLU A 410 1.31 -17.19 6.48
N LEU A 411 1.69 -16.00 5.96
CA LEU A 411 0.72 -14.95 5.63
C LEU A 411 -0.28 -15.45 4.58
N LEU A 412 0.20 -16.04 3.49
CA LEU A 412 -0.65 -16.55 2.42
C LEU A 412 -1.57 -17.68 2.90
N TYR A 413 -1.06 -18.58 3.75
CA TYR A 413 -1.88 -19.63 4.36
C TYR A 413 -3.00 -19.03 5.21
N SER A 414 -2.69 -18.05 6.05
CA SER A 414 -3.68 -17.38 6.90
C SER A 414 -4.76 -16.64 6.08
N LEU A 415 -4.37 -16.06 4.94
CA LEU A 415 -5.29 -15.41 4.00
C LEU A 415 -6.21 -16.43 3.32
N LYS A 416 -5.66 -17.58 2.92
CA LYS A 416 -6.43 -18.67 2.32
C LYS A 416 -7.44 -19.26 3.30
N GLU A 417 -7.06 -19.43 4.57
CA GLU A 417 -7.93 -20.03 5.61
C GLU A 417 -9.05 -19.08 6.06
N LYS A 418 -8.74 -17.80 6.29
CA LYS A 418 -9.72 -16.81 6.78
C LYS A 418 -10.66 -16.28 5.69
N GLY A 419 -10.30 -16.46 4.41
CA GLY A 419 -11.00 -15.85 3.28
C GLY A 419 -10.68 -14.36 3.14
N THR A 420 -10.82 -13.84 1.91
CA THR A 420 -10.37 -12.48 1.53
C THR A 420 -11.24 -11.35 2.07
N GLY A 421 -12.42 -11.67 2.61
CA GLY A 421 -13.31 -10.70 3.26
C GLY A 421 -12.98 -10.42 4.73
N ALA A 422 -12.19 -11.28 5.39
CA ALA A 422 -11.87 -11.18 6.82
C ALA A 422 -10.39 -10.87 7.09
N SER A 423 -9.61 -10.61 6.05
CA SER A 423 -8.17 -10.36 6.14
C SER A 423 -7.88 -8.93 6.59
N SER A 424 -7.40 -8.79 7.83
CA SER A 424 -7.02 -7.52 8.43
C SER A 424 -5.60 -7.09 8.04
N LEU A 425 -5.28 -7.08 6.73
CA LEU A 425 -3.94 -6.76 6.23
C LEU A 425 -3.52 -5.32 6.55
N LEU A 426 -4.47 -4.39 6.53
CA LEU A 426 -4.24 -2.96 6.75
C LEU A 426 -5.09 -2.43 7.94
N ALA A 427 -5.14 -3.20 9.03
CA ALA A 427 -5.91 -2.86 10.23
C ALA A 427 -5.52 -1.49 10.85
N GLU A 428 -4.21 -1.19 10.91
CA GLU A 428 -3.68 0.07 11.43
C GLU A 428 -4.15 1.29 10.60
N PRO A 429 -3.96 1.32 9.25
CA PRO A 429 -4.57 2.33 8.39
C PRO A 429 -6.10 2.43 8.55
N ARG A 430 -6.84 1.33 8.59
CA ARG A 430 -8.31 1.35 8.79
C ARG A 430 -8.68 2.11 10.06
N ALA A 431 -8.01 1.81 11.17
CA ALA A 431 -8.25 2.48 12.44
C ALA A 431 -7.89 3.98 12.35
N ALA A 432 -6.84 4.34 11.62
CA ALA A 432 -6.44 5.73 11.42
C ALA A 432 -7.49 6.53 10.60
N LEU A 433 -8.00 5.96 9.51
CA LEU A 433 -9.07 6.56 8.70
C LEU A 433 -10.37 6.70 9.50
N THR A 434 -10.68 5.72 10.35
CA THR A 434 -11.85 5.81 11.25
C THR A 434 -11.69 6.95 12.25
N ARG A 435 -10.49 7.14 12.81
CA ARG A 435 -10.20 8.30 13.69
C ARG A 435 -10.28 9.63 12.92
N LEU A 436 -9.84 9.66 11.68
CA LEU A 436 -9.95 10.85 10.82
C LEU A 436 -11.42 11.23 10.59
N ASN A 437 -12.27 10.25 10.29
CA ASN A 437 -13.72 10.45 10.19
C ASN A 437 -14.33 11.00 11.49
N GLN A 438 -13.87 10.51 12.65
CA GLN A 438 -14.30 11.05 13.96
C GLN A 438 -13.87 12.52 14.16
N GLN A 439 -12.68 12.90 13.68
CA GLN A 439 -12.24 14.30 13.72
C GLN A 439 -13.10 15.19 12.83
N ALA A 440 -13.48 14.74 11.63
CA ALA A 440 -14.37 15.46 10.74
C ALA A 440 -15.78 15.64 11.35
N ASN A 441 -16.34 14.59 11.95
CA ASN A 441 -17.61 14.66 12.67
C ASN A 441 -17.54 15.64 13.85
N ARG A 442 -16.44 15.63 14.61
CA ARG A 442 -16.23 16.59 15.71
C ARG A 442 -16.09 18.02 15.22
N LEU A 443 -15.45 18.24 14.07
CA LEU A 443 -15.35 19.56 13.45
C LEU A 443 -16.72 20.11 13.05
N ALA A 444 -17.55 19.28 12.40
CA ALA A 444 -18.94 19.61 12.08
C ALA A 444 -19.75 19.94 13.35
N PHE A 445 -19.64 19.12 14.38
CA PHE A 445 -20.31 19.37 15.66
C PHE A 445 -19.88 20.71 16.28
N ASP A 446 -18.57 20.96 16.36
CA ASP A 446 -18.04 22.20 16.94
C ASP A 446 -18.52 23.43 16.15
N SER A 447 -18.70 23.32 14.83
CA SER A 447 -19.21 24.41 13.99
C SER A 447 -20.64 24.84 14.31
N VAL A 448 -21.54 23.89 14.59
CA VAL A 448 -22.92 24.16 15.01
C VAL A 448 -22.94 24.63 16.47
N PHE A 449 -22.19 23.93 17.32
CA PHE A 449 -22.27 24.13 18.77
C PHE A 449 -21.67 25.45 19.22
N LEU A 450 -20.72 26.03 18.48
CA LEU A 450 -20.08 27.29 18.83
C LEU A 450 -21.09 28.44 18.99
N GLN A 451 -22.07 28.56 18.09
CA GLN A 451 -23.07 29.63 18.14
C GLN A 451 -23.95 29.51 19.39
N ILE A 452 -24.36 28.29 19.72
CA ILE A 452 -25.12 27.99 20.95
C ILE A 452 -24.28 28.34 22.18
N LYS A 453 -23.00 27.94 22.19
CA LYS A 453 -22.08 28.22 23.29
C LYS A 453 -21.92 29.73 23.50
N HIS A 454 -21.80 30.53 22.45
CA HIS A 454 -21.73 32.00 22.56
C HIS A 454 -22.98 32.61 23.18
N GLN A 455 -24.18 32.14 22.80
CA GLN A 455 -25.43 32.61 23.40
C GLN A 455 -25.55 32.21 24.89
N ILE A 456 -25.15 30.98 25.25
CA ILE A 456 -25.15 30.53 26.65
C ILE A 456 -24.19 31.37 27.53
N HIS A 457 -23.08 31.88 26.99
CA HIS A 457 -22.19 32.75 27.76
C HIS A 457 -22.86 34.06 28.19
N LEU A 458 -23.90 34.53 27.49
CA LEU A 458 -24.66 35.72 27.86
C LEU A 458 -25.46 35.55 29.15
N VAL A 459 -25.71 34.32 29.61
CA VAL A 459 -26.34 34.03 30.91
C VAL A 459 -25.58 34.71 32.07
N HIS A 460 -24.25 34.76 31.99
CA HIS A 460 -23.41 35.41 32.99
C HIS A 460 -23.53 36.94 32.99
N ARG A 461 -24.07 37.56 31.93
CA ARG A 461 -24.28 39.02 31.85
C ARG A 461 -25.59 39.47 32.51
N MET A 462 -26.47 38.54 32.91
CA MET A 462 -27.66 38.86 33.74
C MET A 462 -27.31 39.60 35.04
N GLU A 463 -26.04 39.60 35.46
CA GLU A 463 -25.51 40.31 36.62
C GLU A 463 -25.55 41.86 36.52
N THR A 464 -25.77 42.46 35.33
CA THR A 464 -25.54 43.91 35.10
C THR A 464 -26.78 44.74 34.76
N GLY A 465 -27.98 44.19 34.96
CA GLY A 465 -29.20 45.00 34.95
C GLY A 465 -29.22 45.95 36.14
N ASP A 466 -28.81 47.20 35.89
CA ASP A 466 -28.80 48.33 36.81
C ASP A 466 -29.99 48.29 37.80
N VAL A 467 -29.72 47.89 39.05
CA VAL A 467 -30.65 48.04 40.18
C VAL A 467 -30.60 49.51 40.63
N GLY A 468 -30.78 50.42 39.68
CA GLY A 468 -30.90 51.85 39.89
C GLY A 468 -32.36 52.22 40.13
N GLN A 469 -32.76 52.31 41.40
CA GLN A 469 -33.91 53.09 41.87
C GLN A 469 -35.31 52.76 41.31
N ALA A 470 -35.65 51.49 41.12
CA ALA A 470 -37.04 51.05 40.99
C ALA A 470 -37.41 50.03 42.06
N GLU A 471 -37.04 50.30 43.31
CA GLU A 471 -37.59 49.58 44.46
C GLU A 471 -39.02 50.06 44.73
N SER A 472 -39.87 49.11 45.12
CA SER A 472 -41.06 49.23 46.00
C SER A 472 -42.49 49.03 45.46
N TYR A 473 -42.76 48.69 44.19
CA TYR A 473 -44.16 48.44 43.76
C TYR A 473 -44.45 47.25 42.81
N THR A 474 -43.51 46.33 42.58
CA THR A 474 -43.69 45.24 41.58
C THR A 474 -43.32 43.84 42.07
N ASP A 475 -43.55 43.51 43.35
CA ASP A 475 -43.31 42.15 43.86
C ASP A 475 -44.43 41.14 43.51
N ASP A 476 -45.62 41.63 43.15
CA ASP A 476 -46.81 40.82 42.83
C ASP A 476 -47.27 40.95 41.35
N LEU A 477 -46.34 40.96 40.39
CA LEU A 477 -46.72 40.69 39.00
C LEU A 477 -46.81 39.18 38.76
N PRO A 478 -47.93 38.68 38.19
CA PRO A 478 -48.10 37.26 37.90
C PRO A 478 -47.08 36.78 36.87
N THR A 479 -46.65 35.52 36.98
CA THR A 479 -45.67 34.84 36.11
C THR A 479 -45.97 34.93 34.61
N PHE A 480 -47.22 35.25 34.25
CA PHE A 480 -47.71 35.45 32.88
C PHE A 480 -47.15 36.68 32.15
N SER A 481 -46.31 37.51 32.79
CA SER A 481 -45.73 38.70 32.16
C SER A 481 -44.28 38.55 31.69
N LEU A 482 -43.62 37.40 31.91
CA LEU A 482 -42.22 37.19 31.52
C LEU A 482 -42.14 36.42 30.20
N SER A 483 -41.47 37.00 29.21
CA SER A 483 -41.09 36.33 27.96
C SER A 483 -39.69 35.71 28.08
N PRO A 484 -39.37 34.65 27.33
CA PRO A 484 -38.02 34.14 27.26
C PRO A 484 -37.04 35.24 26.79
N GLN A 485 -35.84 35.26 27.36
CA GLN A 485 -34.83 36.22 26.94
C GLN A 485 -34.28 35.93 25.53
N GLU A 486 -33.73 36.96 24.90
CA GLU A 486 -33.23 36.89 23.52
C GLU A 486 -32.20 35.77 23.31
N TYR A 487 -31.30 35.55 24.27
CA TYR A 487 -30.27 34.51 24.14
C TYR A 487 -30.88 33.10 24.04
N ILE A 488 -31.93 32.80 24.82
CA ILE A 488 -32.55 31.47 24.85
C ILE A 488 -33.53 31.29 23.70
N SER A 489 -34.22 32.35 23.27
CA SER A 489 -35.05 32.31 22.06
C SER A 489 -34.22 32.12 20.79
N ASN A 490 -33.04 32.75 20.70
CA ASN A 490 -32.11 32.56 19.59
C ASN A 490 -31.59 31.11 19.54
N ILE A 491 -31.21 30.54 20.69
CA ILE A 491 -30.84 29.12 20.78
C ILE A 491 -32.00 28.23 20.32
N GLY A 492 -33.22 28.50 20.80
CA GLY A 492 -34.40 27.71 20.43
C GLY A 492 -34.67 27.75 18.93
N GLN A 493 -34.70 28.93 18.33
CA GLN A 493 -34.91 29.11 16.89
C GLN A 493 -33.81 28.43 16.05
N TYR A 494 -32.56 28.52 16.48
CA TYR A 494 -31.42 27.90 15.79
C TYR A 494 -31.46 26.37 15.83
N ILE A 495 -31.79 25.78 16.98
CA ILE A 495 -31.93 24.31 17.08
C ILE A 495 -33.16 23.85 16.28
N MET A 496 -34.24 24.64 16.23
CA MET A 496 -35.41 24.34 15.41
C MET A 496 -35.13 24.40 13.89
N SER A 497 -34.13 25.16 13.44
CA SER A 497 -33.73 25.21 12.03
C SER A 497 -32.70 24.14 11.64
N LEU A 498 -31.97 23.57 12.61
CA LEU A 498 -30.97 22.52 12.38
C LEU A 498 -31.51 21.31 11.58
N PRO A 499 -32.73 20.78 11.80
CA PRO A 499 -33.27 19.69 10.99
C PRO A 499 -33.28 19.97 9.48
N LEU A 500 -33.51 21.22 9.06
CA LEU A 500 -33.46 21.60 7.64
C LEU A 500 -32.06 21.45 7.05
N HIS A 501 -31.02 21.64 7.88
CA HIS A 501 -29.63 21.49 7.47
C HIS A 501 -29.11 20.06 7.62
N LEU A 502 -29.82 19.20 8.37
CA LEU A 502 -29.60 17.76 8.47
C LEU A 502 -30.39 16.98 7.40
N GLU A 503 -31.27 17.62 6.64
CA GLU A 503 -31.97 17.00 5.50
C GLU A 503 -31.04 16.22 4.56
N PRO A 504 -29.81 16.68 4.23
CA PRO A 504 -28.87 15.90 3.42
C PRO A 504 -28.51 14.54 4.03
N PHE A 505 -28.61 14.35 5.34
CA PHE A 505 -28.32 13.07 6.00
C PHE A 505 -29.45 12.05 5.87
N VAL A 506 -30.67 12.53 5.58
CA VAL A 506 -31.88 11.70 5.46
C VAL A 506 -32.25 11.46 3.99
N THR A 507 -32.01 12.46 3.13
CA THR A 507 -32.53 12.50 1.75
C THR A 507 -31.51 12.10 0.68
N GLN A 508 -30.20 12.17 0.96
CA GLN A 508 -29.19 11.74 0.00
C GLN A 508 -28.98 10.23 0.11
N GLU A 509 -29.29 9.49 -0.96
CA GLU A 509 -28.83 8.11 -1.17
C GLU A 509 -27.31 8.06 -1.44
N ASP A 510 -26.50 8.78 -0.65
CA ASP A 510 -25.05 8.67 -0.71
C ASP A 510 -24.59 7.62 0.32
N PRO A 511 -24.32 6.37 -0.12
CA PRO A 511 -23.90 5.30 0.78
C PRO A 511 -22.56 5.60 1.45
N ALA A 512 -21.74 6.50 0.88
CA ALA A 512 -20.50 6.93 1.49
C ALA A 512 -20.76 7.80 2.73
N LEU A 513 -21.66 8.78 2.61
CA LEU A 513 -22.05 9.64 3.73
C LEU A 513 -22.70 8.83 4.86
N GLU A 514 -23.63 7.93 4.53
CA GLU A 514 -24.27 7.04 5.51
C GLU A 514 -23.23 6.21 6.29
N LEU A 515 -22.29 5.59 5.57
CA LEU A 515 -21.17 4.85 6.16
C LEU A 515 -20.33 5.73 7.09
N ALA A 516 -20.04 6.98 6.69
CA ALA A 516 -19.27 7.93 7.49
C ALA A 516 -20.01 8.31 8.78
N LEU A 517 -21.31 8.53 8.71
CA LEU A 517 -22.15 8.92 9.85
C LEU A 517 -22.25 7.79 10.86
N HIS A 518 -22.47 6.54 10.42
CA HIS A 518 -22.49 5.38 11.31
C HIS A 518 -21.12 5.05 11.93
N ALA A 519 -20.03 5.22 11.17
CA ALA A 519 -18.68 5.03 11.69
C ALA A 519 -18.20 6.21 12.56
N GLY A 520 -18.87 7.36 12.45
CA GLY A 520 -18.61 8.58 13.19
C GLY A 520 -19.04 8.44 14.65
N LYS A 521 -18.26 9.04 15.55
CA LYS A 521 -18.63 9.15 16.98
C LYS A 521 -18.85 10.61 17.31
N LEU A 522 -20.09 10.98 17.61
CA LEU A 522 -20.44 12.31 18.09
C LEU A 522 -20.16 12.47 19.58
N PRO A 523 -19.86 13.69 20.03
CA PRO A 523 -19.83 14.00 21.46
C PRO A 523 -21.25 13.94 22.06
N PHE A 524 -21.35 13.78 23.38
CA PHE A 524 -22.64 13.66 24.10
C PHE A 524 -23.58 12.57 23.52
N PRO A 525 -23.12 11.30 23.41
CA PRO A 525 -24.00 10.19 23.08
C PRO A 525 -25.07 10.00 24.18
N PRO A 526 -26.20 9.35 23.88
CA PRO A 526 -27.20 9.03 24.90
C PRO A 526 -26.64 8.13 26.01
N GLU A 527 -27.25 8.16 27.20
CA GLU A 527 -26.79 7.34 28.34
C GLU A 527 -26.95 5.84 28.00
N GLN A 528 -26.01 5.01 28.48
CA GLN A 528 -26.02 3.57 28.21
C GLN A 528 -27.28 2.93 28.78
N GLY A 529 -28.15 2.41 27.92
CA GLY A 529 -29.40 1.74 28.29
C GLY A 529 -30.68 2.55 28.05
N ASP A 530 -30.57 3.76 27.50
CA ASP A 530 -31.74 4.50 27.01
C ASP A 530 -32.14 3.98 25.61
N ASP A 531 -33.28 3.28 25.50
CA ASP A 531 -33.90 2.93 24.21
C ASP A 531 -34.59 4.19 23.63
N LEU A 532 -33.81 5.04 22.95
CA LEU A 532 -34.31 6.27 22.34
C LEU A 532 -34.64 6.06 20.84
N PRO A 533 -35.78 6.56 20.34
CA PRO A 533 -36.12 6.54 18.91
C PRO A 533 -35.08 7.22 18.02
N GLU A 534 -34.32 8.19 18.57
CA GLU A 534 -33.25 8.93 17.89
C GLU A 534 -32.07 8.05 17.43
N LEU A 535 -31.96 6.82 17.95
CA LEU A 535 -30.87 5.88 17.60
C LEU A 535 -31.08 5.20 16.24
N ASP A 536 -32.30 5.23 15.71
CA ASP A 536 -32.66 4.56 14.46
C ASP A 536 -32.33 5.40 13.22
N ASN A 537 -32.18 6.73 13.38
CA ASN A 537 -31.91 7.68 12.30
C ASN A 537 -30.69 8.55 12.62
N THR A 538 -29.75 8.66 11.69
CA THR A 538 -28.50 9.41 11.87
C THR A 538 -28.73 10.91 12.06
N ALA A 539 -29.74 11.49 11.42
CA ALA A 539 -30.09 12.89 11.60
C ALA A 539 -30.66 13.16 13.00
N ASP A 540 -31.52 12.28 13.49
CA ASP A 540 -32.10 12.39 14.85
C ASP A 540 -31.00 12.18 15.91
N TYR A 541 -30.06 11.27 15.67
CA TYR A 541 -28.89 11.09 16.51
C TYR A 541 -28.01 12.35 16.60
N TRP A 542 -27.79 13.03 15.46
CA TRP A 542 -27.08 14.31 15.39
C TRP A 542 -27.82 15.42 16.14
N LEU A 543 -29.12 15.55 15.90
CA LEU A 543 -29.98 16.53 16.55
C LEU A 543 -29.97 16.33 18.07
N GLY A 544 -30.14 15.08 18.52
CA GLY A 544 -30.08 14.69 19.92
C GLY A 544 -28.71 15.00 20.56
N SER A 545 -27.60 14.77 19.84
CA SER A 545 -26.25 15.11 20.32
C SER A 545 -26.09 16.61 20.58
N VAL A 546 -26.53 17.46 19.64
CA VAL A 546 -26.48 18.93 19.80
C VAL A 546 -27.42 19.40 20.92
N ALA A 547 -28.63 18.84 21.02
CA ALA A 547 -29.58 19.15 22.08
C ALA A 547 -29.05 18.78 23.46
N ARG A 548 -28.47 17.59 23.62
CA ARG A 548 -27.84 17.14 24.88
C ARG A 548 -26.69 18.05 25.28
N ALA A 549 -25.82 18.41 24.33
CA ALA A 549 -24.73 19.34 24.57
C ALA A 549 -25.21 20.74 24.98
N THR A 550 -26.28 21.23 24.35
CA THR A 550 -26.93 22.50 24.67
C THR A 550 -27.43 22.49 26.12
N MET A 551 -28.22 21.48 26.48
CA MET A 551 -28.79 21.35 27.82
C MET A 551 -27.70 21.22 28.88
N GLN A 552 -26.67 20.40 28.63
CA GLN A 552 -25.57 20.22 29.56
C GLN A 552 -24.78 21.52 29.77
N THR A 553 -24.41 22.20 28.68
CA THR A 553 -23.65 23.46 28.74
C THR A 553 -24.48 24.57 29.38
N TYR A 554 -25.79 24.58 29.16
CA TYR A 554 -26.69 25.52 29.82
C TYR A 554 -26.79 25.26 31.32
N CYS A 555 -26.91 23.99 31.74
CA CYS A 555 -26.85 23.61 33.16
C CYS A 555 -25.52 24.06 33.80
N ASP A 556 -24.39 23.81 33.14
CA ASP A 556 -23.07 24.18 33.64
C ASP A 556 -22.92 25.70 33.76
N ALA A 557 -23.43 26.48 32.79
CA ALA A 557 -23.44 27.94 32.84
C ALA A 557 -24.32 28.48 33.98
N ILE A 558 -25.51 27.89 34.21
CA ILE A 558 -26.38 28.25 35.34
C ILE A 558 -25.66 28.05 36.68
N LEU A 559 -24.94 26.94 36.82
CA LEU A 559 -24.20 26.62 38.05
C LEU A 559 -22.96 27.51 38.27
N GLN A 560 -22.55 28.28 37.27
CA GLN A 560 -21.44 29.24 37.36
C GLN A 560 -21.88 30.67 37.67
N VAL A 561 -23.20 30.94 37.73
CA VAL A 561 -23.74 32.24 38.12
C VAL A 561 -23.37 32.55 39.58
N SER A 562 -22.89 33.76 39.85
CA SER A 562 -22.40 34.12 41.19
C SER A 562 -23.53 34.33 42.21
N HIS A 563 -24.62 34.99 41.80
CA HIS A 563 -25.77 35.28 42.66
C HIS A 563 -27.08 35.41 41.85
N LEU A 564 -28.14 34.74 42.28
CA LEU A 564 -29.47 34.75 41.65
C LEU A 564 -30.48 35.53 42.51
N HIS A 565 -30.88 36.71 42.06
CA HIS A 565 -31.99 37.46 42.65
C HIS A 565 -33.35 36.79 42.38
N PRO A 566 -34.41 37.07 43.16
CA PRO A 566 -35.73 36.47 42.97
C PRO A 566 -36.33 36.70 41.57
N ARG A 567 -36.13 37.89 40.98
CA ARG A 567 -36.56 38.19 39.60
C ARG A 567 -35.78 37.41 38.56
N ALA A 568 -34.46 37.30 38.73
CA ALA A 568 -33.60 36.49 37.86
C ALA A 568 -33.93 35.00 37.97
N THR A 569 -34.31 34.51 39.17
CA THR A 569 -34.80 33.15 39.39
C THR A 569 -36.09 32.90 38.61
N LYS A 570 -37.07 33.82 38.68
CA LYS A 570 -38.31 33.72 37.90
C LYS A 570 -38.03 33.73 36.38
N GLN A 571 -37.13 34.60 35.92
CA GLN A 571 -36.74 34.66 34.51
C GLN A 571 -36.05 33.37 34.04
N LEU A 572 -35.12 32.83 34.84
CA LEU A 572 -34.42 31.60 34.49
C LEU A 572 -35.36 30.40 34.42
N ILE A 573 -36.40 30.36 35.27
CA ILE A 573 -37.48 29.35 35.17
C ILE A 573 -38.19 29.48 33.81
N THR A 574 -38.59 30.69 33.41
CA THR A 574 -39.22 30.95 32.10
C THR A 574 -38.30 30.53 30.94
N ASP A 575 -37.01 30.84 31.01
CA ASP A 575 -36.04 30.50 29.98
C ASP A 575 -35.83 28.97 29.86
N ILE A 576 -35.72 28.26 31.00
CA ILE A 576 -35.61 26.78 31.03
C ILE A 576 -36.90 26.12 30.50
N GLU A 577 -38.07 26.64 30.86
CA GLU A 577 -39.36 26.14 30.37
C GLU A 577 -39.47 26.31 28.85
N TYR A 578 -39.04 27.45 28.31
CA TYR A 578 -38.99 27.67 26.88
C TYR A 578 -38.07 26.65 26.19
N LEU A 579 -36.84 26.46 26.68
CA LEU A 579 -35.90 25.48 26.12
C LEU A 579 -36.48 24.06 26.19
N THR A 580 -37.15 23.71 27.29
CA THR A 580 -37.81 22.41 27.46
C THR A 580 -38.88 22.18 26.40
N ASN A 581 -39.74 23.18 26.17
CA ASN A 581 -40.77 23.11 25.14
C ASN A 581 -40.18 22.99 23.72
N VAL A 582 -39.03 23.62 23.45
CA VAL A 582 -38.31 23.45 22.17
C VAL A 582 -37.82 22.01 22.00
N MET A 583 -37.23 21.41 23.04
CA MET A 583 -36.80 20.01 22.99
C MET A 583 -37.98 19.06 22.75
N ASP A 584 -39.08 19.26 23.48
CA ASP A 584 -40.31 18.48 23.32
C ASP A 584 -40.89 18.60 21.89
N ALA A 585 -40.86 19.80 21.31
CA ALA A 585 -41.32 20.04 19.93
C ALA A 585 -40.47 19.31 18.87
N LEU A 586 -39.20 19.03 19.19
CA LEU A 586 -38.29 18.25 18.35
C LEU A 586 -38.34 16.75 18.65
N GLY A 587 -39.23 16.31 19.56
CA GLY A 587 -39.36 14.91 19.96
C GLY A 587 -38.26 14.43 20.92
N LEU A 588 -37.45 15.35 21.47
CA LEU A 588 -36.34 15.06 22.38
C LEU A 588 -36.78 15.22 23.83
N GLN A 589 -36.14 14.47 24.75
CA GLN A 589 -36.44 14.58 26.17
C GLN A 589 -35.49 15.55 26.89
N PRO A 590 -36.00 16.41 27.80
CA PRO A 590 -35.15 17.28 28.60
C PRO A 590 -34.26 16.46 29.54
N SER A 591 -32.98 16.84 29.68
CA SER A 591 -32.02 16.10 30.49
C SER A 591 -32.42 16.08 31.98
N ARG A 592 -32.10 14.99 32.69
CA ARG A 592 -32.36 14.87 34.14
C ARG A 592 -31.75 16.02 34.93
N SER A 593 -30.56 16.47 34.56
CA SER A 593 -29.90 17.62 35.19
C SER A 593 -30.71 18.91 35.03
N LEU A 594 -31.22 19.20 33.83
CA LEU A 594 -32.03 20.38 33.57
C LEU A 594 -33.36 20.33 34.35
N GLN A 595 -34.02 19.17 34.38
CA GLN A 595 -35.24 18.94 35.17
C GLN A 595 -34.99 19.15 36.68
N ASN A 596 -33.86 18.65 37.20
CA ASN A 596 -33.48 18.79 38.60
C ASN A 596 -33.21 20.27 38.97
N ILE A 597 -32.53 21.02 38.09
CA ILE A 597 -32.31 22.47 38.26
C ILE A 597 -33.65 23.20 38.29
N LEU A 598 -34.55 22.91 37.32
CA LEU A 598 -35.88 23.53 37.27
C LEU A 598 -36.70 23.27 38.54
N ALA A 599 -36.69 22.03 39.04
CA ALA A 599 -37.38 21.66 40.28
C ALA A 599 -36.86 22.45 41.49
N LEU A 600 -35.54 22.64 41.59
CA LEU A 600 -34.91 23.41 42.66
C LEU A 600 -35.13 24.91 42.53
N LEU A 601 -35.17 25.46 41.32
CA LEU A 601 -35.48 26.88 41.10
C LEU A 601 -36.94 27.20 41.45
N ARG A 602 -37.87 26.30 41.11
CA ARG A 602 -39.31 26.42 41.46
C ARG A 602 -39.58 26.28 42.97
N ALA A 603 -38.71 25.60 43.71
CA ALA A 603 -38.88 25.42 45.14
C ALA A 603 -38.85 26.76 45.89
N ARG A 604 -39.85 26.98 46.74
CA ARG A 604 -39.89 28.13 47.65
C ARG A 604 -38.77 28.02 48.68
N PRO A 605 -38.22 29.14 49.19
CA PRO A 605 -37.17 29.12 50.22
C PRO A 605 -37.50 28.22 51.42
N GLU A 606 -38.75 28.23 51.87
CA GLU A 606 -39.25 27.44 53.02
C GLU A 606 -39.26 25.93 52.74
N ASP A 607 -39.59 25.53 51.51
CA ASP A 607 -39.75 24.13 51.10
C ASP A 607 -38.48 23.56 50.44
N TYR A 608 -37.44 24.38 50.27
CA TYR A 608 -36.25 24.05 49.47
C TYR A 608 -35.56 22.77 49.98
N ARG A 609 -35.36 22.65 51.29
CA ARG A 609 -34.75 21.44 51.89
C ARG A 609 -35.56 20.17 51.62
N GLN A 610 -36.89 20.27 51.53
CA GLN A 610 -37.74 19.11 51.25
C GLN A 610 -37.69 18.74 49.76
N ALA A 611 -37.75 19.73 48.88
CA ALA A 611 -37.64 19.54 47.44
C ALA A 611 -36.24 19.04 46.99
N ALA A 612 -35.19 19.38 47.74
CA ALA A 612 -33.81 18.96 47.46
C ALA A 612 -33.48 17.52 47.88
N LYS A 613 -34.24 16.90 48.81
CA LYS A 613 -33.99 15.55 49.34
C LYS A 613 -33.80 14.45 48.27
N PRO A 614 -34.63 14.36 47.21
CA PRO A 614 -34.49 13.32 46.19
C PRO A 614 -33.41 13.63 45.13
N LEU A 615 -32.76 14.80 45.20
CA LEU A 615 -31.90 15.32 44.14
C LEU A 615 -30.39 15.20 44.49
N PRO A 616 -29.49 15.28 43.49
CA PRO A 616 -28.05 15.21 43.74
C PRO A 616 -27.57 16.31 44.70
N ARG A 617 -26.93 15.90 45.82
CA ARG A 617 -26.54 16.82 46.91
C ARG A 617 -25.68 18.00 46.46
N ARG A 618 -24.73 17.76 45.53
CA ARG A 618 -23.85 18.83 45.00
C ARG A 618 -24.63 19.89 44.23
N LEU A 619 -25.59 19.47 43.41
CA LEU A 619 -26.42 20.37 42.62
C LEU A 619 -27.33 21.20 43.54
N ALA A 620 -27.93 20.57 44.54
CA ALA A 620 -28.74 21.25 45.55
C ALA A 620 -27.93 22.26 46.40
N SER A 621 -26.72 21.90 46.84
CA SER A 621 -25.87 22.84 47.61
C SER A 621 -25.43 24.05 46.79
N THR A 622 -25.08 23.84 45.51
CA THR A 622 -24.64 24.92 44.63
C THR A 622 -25.80 25.88 44.35
N LEU A 623 -26.99 25.38 43.98
CA LEU A 623 -28.14 26.24 43.74
C LEU A 623 -28.64 26.96 44.99
N ALA A 624 -28.53 26.35 46.17
CA ALA A 624 -28.84 27.03 47.43
C ALA A 624 -27.89 28.20 47.68
N ALA A 625 -26.59 27.99 47.47
CA ALA A 625 -25.58 29.03 47.62
C ALA A 625 -25.80 30.20 46.65
N ILE A 626 -26.08 29.91 45.37
CA ILE A 626 -26.34 30.94 44.36
C ILE A 626 -27.62 31.74 44.68
N ARG A 627 -28.63 31.11 45.29
CA ARG A 627 -29.89 31.77 45.71
C ARG A 627 -29.82 32.44 47.09
N GLY A 628 -28.70 32.33 47.81
CA GLY A 628 -28.57 32.83 49.18
C GLY A 628 -29.48 32.14 50.21
N LEU A 629 -29.73 30.84 50.05
CA LEU A 629 -30.58 30.04 50.95
C LEU A 629 -29.73 29.24 51.95
N ASP A 630 -30.18 29.16 53.20
CA ASP A 630 -29.56 28.30 54.23
C ASP A 630 -29.91 26.82 53.99
N TYR A 631 -29.08 26.13 53.20
CA TYR A 631 -29.26 24.70 52.86
C TYR A 631 -28.56 23.75 53.82
#